data_AF-A0A3D3X8N6-F1
#
_entry.id   AF-A0A3D3X8N6-F1
#
_cell.length_a   1.000
_cell.length_b   1.000
_cell.length_c   1.000
_cell.angle_alpha   90.00
_cell.angle_beta   90.00
_cell.angle_gamma   90.00
#
_symmetry.space_group_name_H-M   'P 1'
#
loop_
_entity.id
_entity.type
_entity.pdbx_description
1 polymer ?
#
loop_
_entity_poly.entity_id
_entity_poly.type
_entity_poly.pdbx_seq_one_letter_code
_entity_poly.pdbx_strand_id
1 'polypeptide(L)'
;FVTFMSGELFSVLKEHSILGRLMKGDEDHQESFDRGCSQALESPFGLLSQLFSARTMGLFQQVEEEGIHSFLSGLILGSELKEAFSRFSSRKEKEFPSLKLIGEGRLVESYQRAFQLAGHDCEMVSGTPTTVGLMKMARFASII
;
A
#
# COMPACT_ATOMS: atom_id res chain seq x y z
N PHE A 1 -17.48 0.85 -0.87
CA PHE A 1 -16.15 0.34 -0.48
C PHE A 1 -15.58 -0.40 -1.68
N VAL A 2 -14.26 -0.52 -1.77
CA VAL A 2 -13.55 -1.34 -2.76
C VAL A 2 -12.48 -2.10 -1.97
N THR A 3 -12.26 -3.36 -2.33
CA THR A 3 -11.25 -4.20 -1.71
C THR A 3 -10.08 -4.35 -2.66
N PHE A 4 -8.86 -4.18 -2.16
CA PHE A 4 -7.63 -4.49 -2.87
C PHE A 4 -6.92 -5.62 -2.12
N MET A 5 -6.50 -6.66 -2.84
CA MET A 5 -5.82 -7.83 -2.27
C MET A 5 -4.31 -7.63 -2.20
N SER A 6 -3.85 -6.42 -1.93
CA SER A 6 -2.45 -6.00 -2.07
C SER A 6 -1.49 -6.77 -1.18
N GLY A 7 -1.85 -6.99 0.09
CA GLY A 7 -1.04 -7.78 1.03
C GLY A 7 -0.93 -9.25 0.64
N GLU A 8 -2.03 -9.86 0.19
CA GLU A 8 -2.02 -11.25 -0.29
C GLU A 8 -1.20 -11.40 -1.58
N LEU A 9 -1.40 -10.48 -2.54
CA LEU A 9 -0.64 -10.46 -3.78
C LEU A 9 0.86 -10.28 -3.52
N PHE A 10 1.25 -9.34 -2.65
CA PHE A 10 2.64 -9.15 -2.25
C PHE A 10 3.24 -10.45 -1.71
N SER A 11 2.54 -11.12 -0.80
CA SER A 11 3.01 -12.36 -0.17
C SER A 11 3.20 -13.48 -1.20
N VAL A 12 2.22 -13.68 -2.08
CA VAL A 12 2.31 -14.68 -3.16
C VAL A 12 3.46 -14.37 -4.13
N LEU A 13 3.64 -13.10 -4.51
CA LEU A 13 4.72 -12.72 -5.43
C LEU A 13 6.11 -12.84 -4.81
N LYS A 14 6.23 -12.53 -3.52
CA LYS A 14 7.48 -12.71 -2.76
C LYS A 14 7.82 -14.19 -2.58
N GLU A 15 6.85 -15.03 -2.21
CA GLU A 15 7.15 -16.42 -1.79
C GLU A 15 7.06 -17.44 -2.95
N HIS A 16 6.21 -17.18 -3.94
CA HIS A 16 5.84 -18.18 -4.95
C HIS A 16 6.04 -17.73 -6.40
N SER A 17 6.59 -16.54 -6.63
CA SER A 17 6.90 -16.05 -7.96
C SER A 17 8.40 -15.93 -8.21
N ILE A 18 8.76 -15.77 -9.49
CA ILE A 18 10.12 -15.47 -9.93
C ILE A 18 10.63 -14.12 -9.42
N LEU A 19 9.73 -13.23 -9.00
CA LEU A 19 10.07 -11.90 -8.47
C LEU A 19 10.80 -12.00 -7.12
N GLY A 20 10.39 -12.93 -6.26
CA GLY A 20 11.02 -13.13 -4.95
C GLY A 20 12.40 -13.78 -4.96
N ARG A 21 12.82 -14.36 -6.09
CA ARG A 21 14.08 -15.15 -6.18
C ARG A 21 15.36 -14.34 -5.93
N LEU A 22 15.30 -13.02 -6.06
CA LEU A 22 16.43 -12.11 -5.84
C LEU A 22 16.34 -11.35 -4.51
N MET A 23 15.21 -11.46 -3.79
CA MET A 23 15.01 -10.75 -2.54
C MET A 23 15.81 -11.41 -1.43
N LYS A 24 16.46 -10.60 -0.60
CA LYS A 24 17.14 -11.05 0.63
C LYS A 24 16.63 -10.28 1.82
N GLY A 25 16.43 -10.98 2.93
CA GLY A 25 15.91 -10.37 4.15
C GLY A 25 14.52 -9.76 3.97
N ASP A 26 14.08 -9.10 5.03
CA ASP A 26 12.78 -8.42 5.15
C ASP A 26 12.92 -7.09 5.92
N GLU A 27 14.10 -6.49 5.81
CA GLU A 27 14.39 -5.22 6.47
C GLU A 27 13.87 -4.05 5.65
N ASP A 28 13.05 -3.20 6.26
CA ASP A 28 12.43 -2.09 5.54
C ASP A 28 13.48 -1.17 4.89
N HIS A 29 13.39 -1.02 3.58
CA HIS A 29 14.27 -0.16 2.79
C HIS A 29 13.48 0.98 2.17
N GLN A 30 13.40 2.10 2.91
CA GLN A 30 12.52 3.22 2.59
C GLN A 30 12.76 3.81 1.20
N GLU A 31 14.00 3.96 0.77
CA GLU A 31 14.32 4.50 -0.57
C GLU A 31 13.81 3.59 -1.70
N SER A 32 13.91 2.27 -1.50
CA SER A 32 13.40 1.30 -2.47
C SER A 32 11.88 1.30 -2.52
N PHE A 33 11.23 1.41 -1.36
CA PHE A 33 9.78 1.58 -1.26
C PHE A 33 9.31 2.82 -2.03
N ASP A 34 9.94 3.97 -1.79
CA ASP A 34 9.59 5.23 -2.45
C ASP A 34 9.73 5.11 -3.96
N ARG A 35 10.84 4.55 -4.42
CA ARG A 35 11.07 4.35 -5.85
C ARG A 35 10.00 3.47 -6.50
N GLY A 36 9.60 2.39 -5.84
CA GLY A 36 8.52 1.52 -6.33
C GLY A 36 7.18 2.24 -6.35
N CYS A 37 6.87 2.98 -5.28
CA CYS A 37 5.61 3.73 -5.15
C CYS A 37 5.49 4.85 -6.19
N SER A 38 6.52 5.70 -6.31
CA SER A 38 6.58 6.75 -7.33
C SER A 38 6.47 6.19 -8.74
N GLN A 39 7.16 5.09 -9.04
CA GLN A 39 7.04 4.43 -10.35
C GLN A 39 5.58 4.06 -10.67
N ALA A 40 4.86 3.47 -9.72
CA ALA A 40 3.46 3.09 -9.93
C ALA A 40 2.53 4.31 -10.10
N LEU A 41 2.75 5.36 -9.30
CA LEU A 41 1.96 6.59 -9.34
C LEU A 41 2.13 7.35 -10.66
N GLU A 42 3.36 7.45 -11.16
CA GLU A 42 3.73 8.22 -12.35
C GLU A 42 3.49 7.45 -13.66
N SER A 43 3.66 6.13 -13.65
CA SER A 43 3.56 5.28 -14.85
C SER A 43 2.14 5.30 -15.42
N PRO A 44 1.92 5.42 -16.74
CA PRO A 44 0.58 5.31 -17.33
C PRO A 44 0.05 3.87 -17.35
N PHE A 45 0.87 2.87 -17.02
CA PHE A 45 0.53 1.45 -17.16
C PHE A 45 -0.10 0.85 -15.90
N GLY A 46 -0.76 -0.30 -16.04
CA GLY A 46 -1.32 -1.05 -14.92
C GLY A 46 -0.27 -1.83 -14.12
N LEU A 47 -0.68 -2.41 -13.00
CA LEU A 47 0.21 -3.17 -12.11
C LEU A 47 0.91 -4.33 -12.83
N LEU A 48 0.17 -5.15 -13.58
CA LEU A 48 0.69 -6.38 -14.19
C LEU A 48 1.87 -6.14 -15.14
N SER A 49 1.85 -5.05 -15.92
CA SER A 49 2.95 -4.70 -16.81
C SER A 49 4.19 -4.18 -16.06
N GLN A 50 4.03 -3.76 -14.81
CA GLN A 50 5.10 -3.18 -14.00
C GLN A 50 5.71 -4.18 -13.03
N LEU A 51 5.01 -5.25 -12.64
CA LEU A 51 5.50 -6.23 -11.65
C LEU A 51 6.89 -6.79 -11.99
N PHE A 52 7.18 -7.03 -13.27
CA PHE A 52 8.49 -7.55 -13.69
C PHE A 52 9.64 -6.56 -13.46
N SER A 53 9.35 -5.26 -13.27
CA SER A 53 10.37 -4.25 -12.96
C SER A 53 11.10 -4.57 -11.65
N ALA A 54 10.44 -5.16 -10.66
CA ALA A 54 11.09 -5.58 -9.40
C ALA A 54 12.25 -6.55 -9.67
N ARG A 55 12.07 -7.48 -10.62
CA ARG A 55 13.12 -8.41 -11.02
C ARG A 55 14.22 -7.74 -11.82
N THR A 56 13.87 -6.88 -12.78
CA THR A 56 14.90 -6.21 -13.61
C THR A 56 15.74 -5.24 -12.79
N MET A 57 15.14 -4.53 -11.81
CA MET A 57 15.86 -3.65 -10.89
C MET A 57 16.93 -4.41 -10.11
N GLY A 58 16.61 -5.60 -9.59
CA GLY A 58 17.58 -6.46 -8.91
C GLY A 58 18.66 -7.01 -9.85
N LEU A 59 18.28 -7.53 -11.02
CA LEU A 59 19.23 -8.10 -12.00
C LEU A 59 20.25 -7.07 -12.50
N PHE A 60 19.82 -5.83 -12.70
CA PHE A 60 20.68 -4.73 -13.14
C PHE A 60 21.29 -3.94 -11.97
N GLN A 61 21.19 -4.46 -10.74
CA GLN A 61 21.75 -3.86 -9.52
C GLN A 61 21.35 -2.39 -9.32
N GLN A 62 20.14 -2.03 -9.78
CA GLN A 62 19.57 -0.71 -9.59
C GLN A 62 18.94 -0.55 -8.21
N VAL A 63 18.56 -1.68 -7.60
CA VAL A 63 18.07 -1.80 -6.23
C VAL A 63 18.82 -2.97 -5.61
N GLU A 64 19.35 -2.78 -4.40
CA GLU A 64 20.02 -3.83 -3.63
C GLU A 64 19.07 -5.00 -3.35
N GLU A 65 19.60 -6.22 -3.23
CA GLU A 65 18.80 -7.44 -3.04
C GLU A 65 17.91 -7.34 -1.80
N GLU A 66 18.40 -6.65 -0.77
CA GLU A 66 17.74 -6.30 0.47
C GLU A 66 16.57 -5.32 0.25
N GLY A 67 16.65 -4.43 -0.73
CA GLY A 67 15.62 -3.44 -1.03
C GLY A 67 14.51 -3.90 -1.98
N ILE A 68 14.68 -5.03 -2.69
CA ILE A 68 13.73 -5.47 -3.73
C ILE A 68 12.33 -5.74 -3.15
N HIS A 69 12.23 -6.31 -1.94
CA HIS A 69 10.93 -6.55 -1.31
C HIS A 69 10.21 -5.22 -1.00
N SER A 70 10.93 -4.23 -0.48
CA SER A 70 10.40 -2.89 -0.21
C SER A 70 9.98 -2.19 -1.50
N PHE A 71 10.76 -2.32 -2.58
CA PHE A 71 10.39 -1.83 -3.91
C PHE A 71 9.08 -2.47 -4.43
N LEU A 72 8.95 -3.79 -4.34
CA LEU A 72 7.73 -4.48 -4.77
C LEU A 72 6.51 -4.04 -3.95
N SER A 73 6.67 -3.91 -2.62
CA SER A 73 5.63 -3.41 -1.72
C SER A 73 5.18 -2.00 -2.14
N GLY A 74 6.12 -1.09 -2.35
CA GLY A 74 5.85 0.27 -2.82
C GLY A 74 5.12 0.30 -4.16
N LEU A 75 5.54 -0.54 -5.13
CA LEU A 75 4.91 -0.64 -6.45
C LEU A 75 3.45 -1.10 -6.36
N ILE A 76 3.15 -2.07 -5.51
CA ILE A 76 1.79 -2.57 -5.29
C ILE A 76 0.94 -1.48 -4.62
N LEU A 77 1.41 -0.89 -3.52
CA LEU A 77 0.68 0.16 -2.79
C LEU A 77 0.43 1.39 -3.67
N GLY A 78 1.44 1.85 -4.42
CA GLY A 78 1.27 2.97 -5.34
C GLY A 78 0.25 2.68 -6.44
N SER A 79 0.21 1.45 -6.95
CA SER A 79 -0.79 1.03 -7.95
C SER A 79 -2.20 0.99 -7.36
N GLU A 80 -2.34 0.47 -6.14
CA GLU A 80 -3.59 0.48 -5.38
C GLU A 80 -4.10 1.91 -5.18
N LEU A 81 -3.26 2.81 -4.67
CA LEU A 81 -3.65 4.19 -4.40
C LEU A 81 -4.07 4.91 -5.68
N LYS A 82 -3.29 4.77 -6.76
CA LYS A 82 -3.64 5.33 -8.06
C LYS A 82 -5.00 4.86 -8.55
N GLU A 83 -5.27 3.56 -8.45
CA GLU A 83 -6.54 2.98 -8.88
C GLU A 83 -7.69 3.45 -7.98
N ALA A 84 -7.49 3.47 -6.66
CA ALA A 84 -8.45 3.96 -5.68
C ALA A 84 -8.82 5.42 -5.95
N PHE A 85 -7.83 6.30 -6.12
CA PHE A 85 -8.07 7.71 -6.43
C PHE A 85 -8.86 7.87 -7.73
N SER A 86 -8.51 7.16 -8.81
CA SER A 86 -9.28 7.27 -10.06
C SER A 86 -10.77 6.92 -9.89
N ARG A 87 -11.11 5.97 -9.00
CA ARG A 87 -12.50 5.61 -8.71
C ARG A 87 -13.20 6.63 -7.82
N PHE A 88 -12.54 7.12 -6.79
CA PHE A 88 -13.16 7.98 -5.77
C PHE A 88 -13.12 9.49 -6.13
N SER A 89 -12.23 9.93 -7.03
CA SER A 89 -12.12 11.31 -7.53
C SER A 89 -13.29 11.78 -8.40
N SER A 90 -14.17 10.86 -8.85
CA SER A 90 -15.29 11.17 -9.76
C SER A 90 -16.48 11.91 -9.12
N ARG A 91 -16.43 12.19 -7.81
CA ARG A 91 -17.51 12.89 -7.09
C ARG A 91 -17.15 14.35 -6.87
N LYS A 92 -17.36 15.19 -7.90
CA LYS A 92 -17.32 16.67 -7.87
C LYS A 92 -16.17 17.28 -7.07
N GLU A 93 -15.21 17.84 -7.81
CA GLU A 93 -14.19 18.79 -7.37
C GLU A 93 -14.69 19.68 -6.21
N LYS A 94 -14.15 19.47 -5.01
CA LYS A 94 -13.46 20.54 -4.27
C LYS A 94 -12.79 20.17 -2.96
N GLU A 95 -13.00 18.99 -2.41
CA GLU A 95 -12.24 18.54 -1.23
C GLU A 95 -12.17 17.02 -1.25
N PHE A 96 -10.97 16.46 -1.39
CA PHE A 96 -10.76 15.10 -0.93
C PHE A 96 -11.02 15.12 0.57
N PRO A 97 -12.01 14.37 1.09
CA PRO A 97 -12.24 14.34 2.52
C PRO A 97 -10.97 13.85 3.23
N SER A 98 -10.72 14.37 4.44
CA SER A 98 -9.64 13.92 5.31
C SER A 98 -9.55 12.39 5.30
N LEU A 99 -8.47 11.85 4.75
CA LEU A 99 -8.25 10.41 4.64
C LEU A 99 -7.97 9.87 6.04
N LYS A 100 -8.75 8.89 6.47
CA LYS A 100 -8.57 8.22 7.76
C LYS A 100 -7.94 6.85 7.54
N LEU A 101 -6.78 6.63 8.16
CA LEU A 101 -6.10 5.35 8.17
C LEU A 101 -6.48 4.56 9.41
N ILE A 102 -6.94 3.33 9.21
CA ILE A 102 -7.28 2.39 10.26
C ILE A 102 -6.43 1.14 10.05
N GLY A 103 -5.56 0.85 11.00
CA GLY A 103 -4.61 -0.25 10.95
C GLY A 103 -3.61 -0.13 12.09
N GLU A 104 -2.60 -0.99 12.09
CA GLU A 104 -1.59 -1.03 13.15
C GLU A 104 -0.19 -1.24 12.58
N GLY A 105 0.81 -0.77 13.34
CA GLY A 105 2.22 -1.03 13.10
C GLY A 105 2.75 -0.53 11.75
N ARG A 106 3.74 -1.25 11.24
CA ARG A 106 4.48 -0.89 10.01
C ARG A 106 3.60 -0.70 8.79
N LEU A 107 2.46 -1.41 8.72
CA LEU A 107 1.54 -1.28 7.59
C LEU A 107 0.98 0.15 7.50
N VAL A 108 0.61 0.75 8.65
CA VAL A 108 0.13 2.13 8.67
C VAL A 108 1.22 3.09 8.20
N GLU A 109 2.47 2.89 8.63
CA GLU A 109 3.61 3.70 8.21
C GLU A 109 3.83 3.63 6.69
N SER A 110 3.77 2.43 6.10
CA SER A 110 3.86 2.25 4.64
C SER A 110 2.73 2.97 3.89
N TYR A 111 1.49 2.86 4.38
CA TYR A 111 0.35 3.56 3.77
C TYR A 111 0.48 5.08 3.92
N GLN A 112 0.86 5.59 5.09
CA GLN A 112 1.10 7.03 5.31
C GLN A 112 2.13 7.57 4.32
N ARG A 113 3.23 6.85 4.15
CA ARG A 113 4.28 7.21 3.21
C ARG A 113 3.80 7.20 1.76
N ALA A 114 3.08 6.15 1.35
CA ALA A 114 2.50 6.08 0.01
C ALA A 114 1.49 7.20 -0.27
N PHE A 115 0.66 7.57 0.72
CA PHE A 115 -0.25 8.72 0.62
C PHE A 115 0.51 10.04 0.47
N GLN A 116 1.58 10.23 1.25
CA GLN A 116 2.43 11.40 1.14
C GLN A 116 3.08 11.53 -0.24
N LEU A 117 3.60 10.42 -0.80
CA LEU A 117 4.15 10.38 -2.16
C LEU A 117 3.09 10.66 -3.24
N ALA A 118 1.85 10.27 -2.98
CA ALA A 118 0.71 10.60 -3.85
C ALA A 118 0.20 12.05 -3.68
N GLY A 119 0.79 12.83 -2.76
CA GLY A 119 0.39 14.22 -2.52
C GLY A 119 -0.88 14.39 -1.67
N HIS A 120 -1.23 13.38 -0.88
CA HIS A 120 -2.43 13.37 -0.04
C HIS A 120 -2.08 13.21 1.45
N ASP A 121 -2.63 14.10 2.27
CA ASP A 121 -2.55 13.96 3.73
C ASP A 121 -3.51 12.90 4.25
N CYS A 122 -3.08 12.15 5.26
CA CYS A 122 -3.89 11.16 5.94
C CYS A 122 -3.68 11.22 7.45
N GLU A 123 -4.75 10.93 8.19
CA GLU A 123 -4.76 10.92 9.64
C GLU A 123 -4.98 9.48 10.14
N MET A 124 -4.06 9.01 10.98
CA MET A 124 -4.21 7.74 11.67
C MET A 124 -5.30 7.85 12.73
N VAL A 125 -6.28 6.95 12.67
CA VAL A 125 -7.30 6.82 13.70
C VAL A 125 -6.70 6.09 14.89
N SER A 126 -6.53 6.80 16.01
CA SER A 126 -6.01 6.22 17.25
C SER A 126 -7.06 5.39 18.00
N GLY A 127 -6.58 4.47 18.84
CA GLY A 127 -7.41 3.67 19.74
C GLY A 127 -7.96 2.40 19.10
N THR A 128 -9.12 1.93 19.59
CA THR A 128 -9.73 0.65 19.18
C THR A 128 -11.07 0.88 18.48
N PRO A 129 -11.09 1.37 17.23
CA PRO A 129 -12.33 1.66 16.51
C PRO A 129 -13.24 0.42 16.40
N THR A 130 -12.66 -0.76 16.28
CA THR A 130 -13.38 -2.04 16.31
C THR A 130 -14.13 -2.25 17.62
N THR A 131 -13.47 -2.06 18.77
CA THR A 131 -14.10 -2.19 20.09
C THR A 131 -15.22 -1.17 20.29
N VAL A 132 -15.01 0.08 19.87
CA VAL A 132 -16.04 1.12 19.92
C VAL A 132 -17.25 0.72 19.07
N GLY A 133 -17.01 0.17 17.88
CA GLY A 133 -18.05 -0.38 17.01
C GLY A 133 -18.83 -1.50 17.68
N LEU A 134 -18.14 -2.50 18.24
CA LEU A 134 -18.74 -3.63 18.94
C LEU A 134 -19.58 -3.17 20.15
N MET A 135 -19.10 -2.21 20.95
CA MET A 135 -19.85 -1.67 22.09
C MET A 135 -21.13 -0.95 21.65
N LYS A 136 -21.08 -0.21 20.53
CA LYS A 136 -22.29 0.43 19.97
C LYS A 136 -23.29 -0.62 19.51
N MET A 137 -22.83 -1.70 18.86
CA MET A 137 -23.70 -2.80 18.44
C MET A 137 -24.31 -3.54 19.63
N ALA A 138 -23.53 -3.79 20.69
CA ALA A 138 -24.00 -4.46 21.90
C ALA A 138 -25.07 -3.63 22.65
N ARG A 139 -24.89 -2.31 22.76
CA ARG A 139 -25.91 -1.39 23.31
C ARG A 139 -27.18 -1.37 22.45
N PHE A 140 -27.03 -1.31 21.12
CA PHE A 140 -28.18 -1.35 20.21
C PHE A 140 -28.97 -2.67 20.33
N ALA A 141 -28.26 -3.78 20.56
CA ALA A 141 -28.85 -5.10 20.77
C ALA A 141 -29.34 -5.34 22.22
N SER A 142 -29.23 -4.36 23.12
CA SER A 142 -29.58 -4.49 24.55
C SER A 142 -28.88 -5.64 25.28
N ILE A 143 -27.66 -5.98 24.86
CA ILE A 143 -26.82 -6.99 25.53
C ILE A 143 -26.09 -6.37 26.73
N ILE A 144 -25.83 -5.06 26.66
CA ILE A 144 -25.25 -4.20 27.71
C ILE A 144 -25.93 -2.83 27.74
#